data_AF-K6U354-F1
#
_entry.id   AF-K6U354-F1
#
_cell.length_a   1.000
_cell.length_b   1.000
_cell.length_c   1.000
_cell.angle_alpha   90.00
_cell.angle_beta   90.00
_cell.angle_gamma   90.00
#
_symmetry.space_group_name_H-M   'P 1'
#
loop_
_entity.id
_entity.type
_entity.pdbx_description
1 polymer ?
#
loop_
_entity_poly.entity_id
_entity_poly.type
_entity_poly.pdbx_seq_one_letter_code
_entity_poly.pdbx_strand_id
1 'polypeptide(L)'
;MEKRKYESKTLIAEYRYLSEHDKFRFSETAYRLKDGSIIIEYNGAPLSLYGVKLSYNKNIGRKGIFSITNDDYEFWKSFRGRIEGSSFVDYEAERNDILEKAREEYNNQIGAKHENILESLSCEELPY
;
A
#
# COMPACT_ATOMS: atom_id res chain seq x y z
N MET A 1 -24.24 9.40 -1.19
CA MET A 1 -22.94 8.67 -1.21
C MET A 1 -23.09 7.52 -2.18
N GLU A 2 -22.43 7.58 -3.35
CA GLU A 2 -22.57 6.56 -4.39
C GLU A 2 -21.86 5.27 -3.98
N LYS A 3 -22.62 4.21 -3.70
CA LYS A 3 -22.08 2.93 -3.23
C LYS A 3 -21.15 2.24 -4.24
N ARG A 4 -21.28 2.55 -5.54
CA ARG A 4 -20.48 1.96 -6.63
C ARG A 4 -19.00 2.36 -6.59
N LYS A 5 -18.67 3.50 -5.99
CA LYS A 5 -17.28 3.99 -5.91
C LYS A 5 -16.35 3.04 -5.14
N TYR A 6 -16.92 2.19 -4.28
CA TYR A 6 -16.19 1.24 -3.43
C TYR A 6 -16.24 -0.22 -3.94
N GLU A 7 -16.85 -0.50 -5.09
CA GLU A 7 -17.00 -1.88 -5.62
C GLU A 7 -15.66 -2.53 -5.97
N SER A 8 -14.61 -1.73 -6.13
CA SER A 8 -13.24 -2.22 -6.34
C SER A 8 -12.27 -1.29 -5.63
N LYS A 9 -11.65 -1.83 -4.59
CA LYS A 9 -10.61 -1.17 -3.81
C LYS A 9 -9.39 -2.07 -3.80
N THR A 10 -8.23 -1.50 -4.10
CA THR A 10 -6.95 -2.19 -4.04
C THR A 10 -6.31 -1.86 -2.71
N LEU A 11 -5.97 -2.88 -1.92
CA LEU A 11 -5.22 -2.71 -0.68
C LEU A 11 -3.83 -2.17 -1.02
N ILE A 12 -3.44 -1.07 -0.38
CA ILE A 12 -2.13 -0.44 -0.61
C ILE A 12 -1.27 -0.38 0.65
N ALA A 13 -1.86 -0.24 1.84
CA ALA A 13 -1.13 -0.31 3.10
C ALA A 13 -2.03 -0.65 4.29
N GLU A 14 -1.44 -1.23 5.33
CA GLU A 14 -2.09 -1.48 6.63
C GLU A 14 -1.25 -0.96 7.78
N TYR A 15 -1.94 -0.37 8.76
CA TYR A 15 -1.38 0.03 10.04
C TYR A 15 -2.21 -0.54 11.19
N ARG A 16 -1.54 -1.06 12.21
CA ARG A 16 -2.14 -1.55 13.45
C ARG A 16 -1.35 -1.06 14.64
N TYR A 17 -2.00 -0.31 15.53
CA TYR A 17 -1.42 0.05 16.81
C TYR A 17 -1.58 -1.10 17.82
N LEU A 18 -0.47 -1.66 18.27
CA LEU A 18 -0.43 -2.87 19.09
C LEU A 18 -0.21 -2.46 20.56
N SER A 19 -1.31 -2.19 21.26
CA SER A 19 -1.28 -2.05 22.72
C SER A 19 -1.57 -3.38 23.40
N GLU A 20 -0.95 -3.66 24.54
CA GLU A 20 -1.34 -4.80 25.41
C GLU A 20 -2.80 -4.71 25.83
N HIS A 21 -3.30 -3.48 25.99
CA HIS A 21 -4.69 -3.22 26.35
C HIS A 21 -5.55 -2.99 25.11
N ASP A 22 -6.46 -3.94 24.84
CA ASP A 22 -7.38 -3.93 23.70
C ASP A 22 -8.18 -2.63 23.54
N LYS A 23 -8.46 -1.94 24.65
CA LYS A 23 -9.19 -0.68 24.66
C LYS A 23 -8.47 0.45 23.92
N PHE A 24 -7.16 0.38 23.76
CA PHE A 24 -6.35 1.39 23.07
C PHE A 24 -5.98 1.00 21.63
N ARG A 25 -6.27 -0.24 21.22
CA ARG A 25 -5.94 -0.73 19.87
C ARG A 25 -6.75 0.01 18.81
N PHE A 26 -6.12 0.23 17.67
CA PHE A 26 -6.81 0.66 16.46
C PHE A 26 -6.05 0.21 15.22
N SER A 27 -6.75 0.18 14.09
CA SER A 27 -6.17 -0.10 12.79
C SER A 27 -6.63 0.91 11.77
N GLU A 28 -5.80 1.12 10.77
CA GLU A 28 -6.05 1.92 9.58
C GLU A 28 -5.63 1.11 8.37
N THR A 29 -6.52 1.01 7.38
CA THR A 29 -6.27 0.30 6.14
C THR A 29 -6.46 1.27 4.98
N ALA A 30 -5.39 1.49 4.23
CA ALA A 30 -5.40 2.35 3.08
C ALA A 30 -5.77 1.55 1.82
N TYR A 31 -6.67 2.12 1.01
CA TYR A 31 -7.04 1.56 -0.28
C TYR A 31 -6.95 2.60 -1.39
N ARG A 32 -6.54 2.15 -2.57
CA ARG A 32 -6.68 2.89 -3.83
C ARG A 32 -7.95 2.45 -4.55
N LEU A 33 -8.78 3.41 -4.92
CA LEU A 33 -10.01 3.18 -5.68
C LEU A 33 -9.72 3.15 -7.18
N LYS A 34 -10.70 2.68 -7.97
CA LYS A 34 -10.59 2.59 -9.44
C LYS A 34 -10.26 3.93 -10.12
N ASP A 35 -10.76 5.03 -9.57
CA ASP A 35 -10.51 6.39 -10.06
C ASP A 35 -9.14 6.95 -9.61
N GLY A 36 -8.32 6.12 -8.95
CA GLY A 36 -7.02 6.51 -8.41
C GLY A 36 -7.08 7.21 -7.04
N SER A 37 -8.28 7.58 -6.56
CA SER A 37 -8.43 8.23 -5.26
C SER A 37 -8.10 7.29 -4.11
N ILE A 38 -7.61 7.86 -3.00
CA ILE A 38 -7.18 7.10 -1.83
C ILE A 38 -8.14 7.31 -0.67
N ILE A 39 -8.44 6.22 0.02
CA ILE A 39 -9.27 6.19 1.23
C ILE A 39 -8.51 5.47 2.34
N ILE A 40 -8.79 5.87 3.58
CA ILE A 40 -8.40 5.12 4.77
C ILE A 40 -9.67 4.67 5.48
N GLU A 41 -9.80 3.35 5.65
CA GLU A 41 -10.76 2.74 6.55
C GLU A 41 -10.12 2.56 7.92
N TYR A 42 -10.76 3.05 8.99
CA TYR A 42 -10.25 2.91 10.34
C TYR A 42 -11.20 2.11 11.23
N ASN A 43 -10.62 1.45 12.21
CA ASN A 43 -11.34 0.74 13.26
C ASN A 43 -10.66 0.98 14.60
N GLY A 44 -11.32 1.72 15.49
CA GLY A 44 -10.79 2.02 16.82
C GLY A 44 -11.58 1.40 17.96
N ALA A 45 -10.84 1.02 19.00
CA ALA A 45 -11.39 0.69 20.30
C ALA A 45 -11.80 1.94 21.11
N PRO A 46 -12.51 1.80 22.25
CA PRO A 46 -13.07 2.93 23.00
C PRO A 46 -12.09 3.98 23.52
N LEU A 47 -10.84 3.61 23.79
CA LEU A 47 -9.78 4.51 24.30
C LEU A 47 -8.69 4.76 23.25
N SER A 48 -8.93 4.39 21.99
CA SER A 48 -7.97 4.62 20.91
C SER A 48 -8.12 6.01 20.30
N LEU A 49 -7.27 6.33 19.32
CA LEU A 49 -7.36 7.56 18.52
C LEU A 49 -8.76 7.81 17.94
N TYR A 50 -9.49 6.74 17.63
CA TYR A 50 -10.83 6.80 17.03
C TYR A 50 -11.95 6.50 18.04
N GLY A 51 -11.61 6.41 19.34
CA GLY A 51 -12.59 6.28 20.41
C GLY A 51 -13.39 7.55 20.63
N VAL A 52 -14.63 7.41 21.09
CA VAL A 52 -15.51 8.55 21.42
C VAL A 52 -16.09 8.40 22.80
N LYS A 53 -15.95 9.46 23.60
CA LYS A 53 -16.58 9.59 24.90
C LYS A 53 -18.02 10.07 24.76
N LEU A 54 -18.96 9.25 25.24
CA LEU A 54 -20.39 9.56 25.24
C LEU A 54 -20.85 10.15 26.58
N SER A 55 -20.25 9.72 27.69
CA SER A 55 -20.54 10.23 29.03
C SER A 55 -19.32 10.01 29.94
N TYR A 56 -19.41 10.44 31.20
CA TYR A 56 -18.32 10.32 32.17
C TYR A 56 -17.70 8.92 32.24
N ASN A 57 -18.53 7.86 32.25
CA ASN A 57 -18.11 6.46 32.37
C ASN A 57 -18.30 5.62 31.09
N LYS A 58 -18.58 6.25 29.94
CA LYS A 58 -18.90 5.51 28.71
C LYS A 58 -18.12 6.03 27.51
N ASN A 59 -17.26 5.16 26.98
CA ASN A 59 -16.56 5.34 25.72
C ASN A 59 -16.97 4.23 24.75
N ILE A 60 -17.01 4.54 23.46
CA ILE A 60 -17.26 3.56 22.39
C ILE A 60 -16.16 3.65 21.33
N GLY A 61 -15.86 2.52 20.71
CA GLY A 61 -15.04 2.50 19.51
C GLY A 61 -15.82 3.00 18.31
N ARG A 62 -15.13 3.59 17.33
CA ARG A 62 -15.72 3.92 16.03
C ARG A 62 -14.98 3.22 14.90
N LYS A 63 -15.76 2.87 13.90
CA LYS A 63 -15.28 2.51 12.57
C LYS A 63 -15.71 3.60 11.60
N GLY A 64 -14.91 3.85 10.59
CA GLY A 64 -15.24 4.84 9.60
C GLY A 64 -14.27 4.81 8.44
N ILE A 65 -14.49 5.76 7.53
CA ILE A 65 -13.72 5.93 6.32
C ILE A 65 -13.58 7.41 6.02
N PHE A 66 -12.42 7.81 5.55
CA PHE A 66 -12.19 9.14 5.01
C PHE A 66 -11.33 9.07 3.75
N SER A 67 -11.48 10.06 2.88
CA SER A 67 -10.65 10.21 1.68
C SER A 67 -9.45 11.09 1.99
N ILE A 68 -8.33 10.81 1.35
CA ILE A 68 -7.09 11.56 1.51
C ILE A 68 -6.46 11.88 0.16
N THR A 69 -5.64 12.91 0.11
CA THR A 69 -4.82 13.22 -1.06
C THR A 69 -3.61 12.30 -1.13
N ASN A 70 -2.88 12.32 -2.25
CA ASN A 70 -1.61 11.60 -2.35
C ASN A 70 -0.56 12.15 -1.37
N ASP A 71 -0.50 13.46 -1.17
CA ASP A 71 0.44 14.08 -0.24
C ASP A 71 0.14 13.67 1.21
N ASP A 72 -1.14 13.66 1.59
CA ASP A 72 -1.59 13.17 2.89
C ASP A 72 -1.28 11.67 3.07
N TYR A 73 -1.35 10.89 1.99
CA TYR A 73 -1.02 9.47 2.02
C TYR A 73 0.48 9.23 2.25
N GLU A 74 1.35 9.95 1.55
CA GLU A 74 2.80 9.87 1.78
C GLU A 74 3.17 10.30 3.21
N PHE A 75 2.55 11.39 3.69
CA PHE A 75 2.69 11.80 5.09
C PHE A 75 2.23 10.71 6.05
N TRP A 76 1.04 10.15 5.83
CA TRP A 76 0.47 9.09 6.66
C TRP A 76 1.37 7.85 6.71
N LYS A 77 1.88 7.38 5.56
CA LYS A 77 2.84 6.27 5.50
C LYS A 77 4.10 6.55 6.31
N SER A 78 4.72 7.72 6.07
CA SER A 78 5.94 8.12 6.76
C SER A 78 5.74 8.25 8.26
N PHE A 79 4.60 8.82 8.69
CA PHE A 79 4.27 8.99 10.09
C PHE A 79 3.99 7.65 10.78
N ARG A 80 3.14 6.80 10.18
CA ARG A 80 2.76 5.50 10.76
C ARG A 80 3.89 4.49 10.80
N GLY A 81 4.77 4.50 9.81
CA GLY A 81 5.95 3.62 9.77
C GLY A 81 6.99 3.90 10.86
N ARG A 82 6.91 5.05 11.55
CA ARG A 82 7.87 5.44 12.60
C ARG A 82 7.40 5.13 14.02
N ILE A 83 6.17 4.67 14.21
CA ILE A 83 5.59 4.47 15.54
C ILE A 83 6.04 3.12 16.10
N GLU A 84 6.79 3.13 17.20
CA GLU A 84 7.14 1.91 17.94
C GLU A 84 5.90 1.24 18.56
N GLY A 85 5.94 -0.08 18.73
CA GLY A 85 4.79 -0.83 19.25
C GLY A 85 3.61 -0.89 18.27
N SER A 86 3.89 -0.77 16.97
CA SER A 86 2.89 -0.88 15.92
C SER A 86 3.34 -1.85 14.83
N SER A 87 2.40 -2.28 13.99
CA SER A 87 2.66 -3.04 12.78
C SER A 87 2.21 -2.22 11.58
N PHE A 88 3.14 -1.98 10.66
CA PHE A 88 2.90 -1.28 9.41
C PHE A 88 3.34 -2.16 8.25
N VAL A 89 2.50 -2.26 7.22
CA VAL A 89 2.77 -3.04 6.00
C VAL A 89 2.44 -2.18 4.79
N ASP A 90 3.40 -2.04 3.87
CA ASP A 90 3.26 -1.30 2.61
C ASP A 90 3.19 -2.28 1.44
N TYR A 91 1.98 -2.69 1.10
CA TYR A 91 1.72 -3.61 -0.01
C TYR A 91 1.99 -2.98 -1.38
N GLU A 92 1.91 -1.64 -1.48
CA GLU A 92 2.21 -0.93 -2.71
C GLU A 92 3.71 -0.96 -3.01
N ALA A 93 4.54 -0.76 -1.99
CA ALA A 93 5.98 -0.92 -2.10
C ALA A 93 6.38 -2.36 -2.47
N GLU A 94 5.82 -3.37 -1.79
CA GLU A 94 6.08 -4.78 -2.11
C GLU A 94 5.72 -5.13 -3.57
N ARG A 95 4.57 -4.66 -4.04
CA ARG A 95 4.15 -4.89 -5.43
C ARG A 95 5.05 -4.17 -6.43
N ASN A 96 5.47 -2.95 -6.13
CA ASN A 96 6.35 -2.18 -7.02
C ASN A 96 7.72 -2.84 -7.15
N ASP A 97 8.30 -3.35 -6.05
CA ASP A 97 9.57 -4.10 -6.07
C ASP A 97 9.48 -5.37 -6.94
N ILE A 98 8.37 -6.11 -6.83
CA ILE A 98 8.12 -7.29 -7.69
C ILE A 98 8.05 -6.90 -9.17
N LEU A 99 7.39 -5.79 -9.49
CA LEU A 99 7.27 -5.30 -10.86
C LEU A 99 8.60 -4.80 -11.42
N GLU A 100 9.42 -4.14 -10.61
CA GLU A 100 10.76 -3.69 -10.99
C GLU A 100 11.67 -4.89 -11.29
N LYS A 101 11.69 -5.90 -10.42
CA LYS A 101 12.45 -7.14 -10.67
C LYS A 101 12.03 -7.84 -11.95
N ALA A 102 10.72 -7.98 -12.18
CA ALA A 102 10.21 -8.58 -13.42
C ALA A 102 10.62 -7.78 -14.66
N ARG A 103 10.68 -6.45 -14.55
CA ARG A 103 11.13 -5.57 -15.64
C ARG A 103 12.63 -5.73 -15.91
N GLU A 104 13.46 -5.84 -14.87
CA GLU A 104 14.89 -6.10 -15.01
C GLU A 104 15.17 -7.45 -15.67
N GLU A 105 14.49 -8.51 -15.22
CA GLU A 105 14.59 -9.84 -15.83
C GLU A 105 14.20 -9.82 -17.32
N TYR A 106 13.11 -9.13 -17.65
CA TYR A 106 12.68 -8.99 -19.05
C TYR A 106 13.71 -8.24 -19.89
N ASN A 107 14.28 -7.14 -19.38
CA ASN A 107 15.33 -6.39 -20.08
C ASN A 107 16.59 -7.23 -20.30
N ASN A 108 17.00 -8.03 -19.31
CA ASN A 108 18.13 -8.95 -19.43
C ASN A 108 17.89 -10.01 -20.51
N GLN A 109 16.68 -10.56 -20.60
CA GLN A 109 16.32 -11.50 -21.68
C GLN A 109 16.37 -10.85 -23.06
N ILE A 110 15.94 -9.59 -23.20
CA ILE A 110 16.08 -8.85 -24.46
C ILE A 110 17.54 -8.63 -24.79
N GLY A 111 18.36 -8.19 -23.81
CA GLY A 111 19.79 -8.01 -23.98
C GLY A 111 20.49 -9.27 -24.50
N ALA A 112 20.26 -10.40 -23.84
CA ALA A 112 20.81 -11.69 -24.25
C ALA A 112 20.35 -12.11 -25.66
N LYS A 113 19.10 -11.85 -26.04
CA LYS A 113 18.62 -12.11 -27.41
C LYS A 113 19.30 -11.21 -28.44
N HIS A 114 19.49 -9.94 -28.12
CA HIS A 114 20.18 -8.99 -28.99
C HIS A 114 21.65 -9.39 -29.19
N GLU A 115 22.35 -9.79 -28.13
CA GLU A 115 23.73 -10.29 -28.22
C GLU A 115 23.82 -11.54 -29.11
N ASN A 116 22.94 -12.52 -28.91
CA ASN A 116 22.88 -13.72 -29.77
C ASN A 116 22.63 -13.38 -31.25
N ILE A 117 21.74 -12.42 -31.54
CA ILE A 117 21.50 -11.95 -32.91
C ILE A 117 22.75 -11.30 -33.51
N LEU A 118 23.44 -10.44 -32.75
CA LEU A 118 24.67 -9.78 -33.20
C LEU A 118 25.79 -10.79 -33.45
N GLU A 119 25.96 -11.79 -32.58
CA GLU A 119 26.91 -12.88 -32.79
C GLU A 119 26.57 -13.67 -34.07
N SER A 120 25.29 -13.99 -34.29
CA SER A 120 24.87 -14.70 -35.51
C SER A 120 25.14 -13.92 -36.80
N LEU A 121 24.96 -12.59 -36.79
CA LEU A 121 25.26 -11.72 -37.93
C LEU A 121 26.76 -11.51 -38.13
N SER A 122 27.57 -11.61 -37.07
CA SER A 122 29.04 -11.54 -37.16
C SER A 122 29.67 -12.82 -37.73
N CYS A 123 28.96 -13.94 -37.64
CA CYS A 123 29.40 -15.26 -38.13
C CYS A 123 28.96 -15.56 -39.57
N GLU A 124 28.06 -14.76 -40.17
CA GLU A 124 27.80 -14.80 -41.60
C GLU A 124 28.86 -13.95 -42.32
N GLU A 125 29.94 -14.59 -42.79
CA GLU A 125 30.84 -13.98 -43.76
C GLU A 125 30.02 -13.48 -44.96
N LEU A 126 29.99 -12.16 -45.12
CA LEU A 126 29.38 -11.52 -46.28
C LEU A 126 29.92 -12.16 -47.57
N PRO A 127 29.07 -12.68 -48.46
CA PRO A 127 29.54 -13.24 -49.72
C PRO A 127 30.19 -12.12 -50.55
N TYR A 128 31.45 -12.35 -50.92
CA TYR A 128 32.31 -11.48 -51.74
C TYR A 128 31.67 -11.04 -53.06
#